data_AF-A0A926GAH4-F1
#
_entry.id   AF-A0A926GAH4-F1
#
_cell.length_a   1.000
_cell.length_b   1.000
_cell.length_c   1.000
_cell.angle_alpha   90.00
_cell.angle_beta   90.00
_cell.angle_gamma   90.00
#
_symmetry.space_group_name_H-M   'P 1'
#
loop_
_entity.id
_entity.type
_entity.pdbx_description
1 polymer ?
#
loop_
_entity_poly.entity_id
_entity_poly.type
_entity_poly.pdbx_seq_one_letter_code
_entity_poly.pdbx_strand_id
1 'polypeptide(L)' 'MKKDSDRLYYARRAEIERARAETSKDGAAAIAHSTMSAEYERRAREADAETRFDAVPWSAPGQAQSLH' A
#
# COMPACT_ATOMS: atom_id res chain seq x y z
N MET A 1 -14.13 5.07 1.67
CA MET A 1 -13.13 6.16 1.49
C MET A 1 -12.08 6.15 2.60
N LYS A 2 -11.41 5.00 2.83
CA LYS A 2 -10.31 4.87 3.82
C LYS A 2 -9.05 4.22 3.22
N LYS A 3 -9.19 3.28 2.27
CA LYS A 3 -8.07 2.55 1.68
C LYS A 3 -7.07 3.42 0.89
N ASP A 4 -7.56 4.42 0.15
CA ASP A 4 -6.68 5.41 -0.50
C ASP A 4 -5.87 6.24 0.51
N SER A 5 -6.43 6.46 1.71
CA SER A 5 -5.74 7.13 2.81
C SER A 5 -4.63 6.26 3.39
N ASP A 6 -4.82 4.94 3.44
CA ASP A 6 -3.82 4.01 3.97
C ASP A 6 -2.62 3.87 3.03
N ARG A 7 -2.85 3.77 1.72
CA ARG A 7 -1.78 3.77 0.71
C ARG A 7 -0.92 5.03 0.82
N LEU A 8 -1.54 6.21 0.84
CA LEU A 8 -0.84 7.49 0.93
C LEU A 8 -0.14 7.67 2.27
N TYR A 9 -0.73 7.19 3.35
CA TYR A 9 -0.11 7.17 4.67
C TYR A 9 1.19 6.36 4.67
N TYR A 10 1.15 5.12 4.17
CA TYR A 10 2.33 4.25 4.12
C TYR A 10 3.40 4.79 3.19
N ALA A 11 3.03 5.31 2.01
CA ALA A 11 3.99 5.92 1.08
C ALA A 11 4.73 7.11 1.72
N ARG A 12 3.99 8.03 2.37
CA ARG A 12 4.61 9.17 3.08
C ARG A 12 5.49 8.72 4.24
N ARG A 13 5.09 7.69 5.00
CA ARG A 13 5.90 7.16 6.11
C ARG A 13 7.19 6.53 5.60
N ALA A 14 7.16 5.80 4.48
CA ALA A 14 8.37 5.26 3.84
C ALA A 14 9.38 6.36 3.49
N GLU A 15 8.94 7.44 2.85
CA GLU A 15 9.80 8.57 2.50
C GLU A 15 10.46 9.21 3.74
N ILE A 16 9.70 9.41 4.81
CA ILE A 16 10.21 9.98 6.06
C ILE A 16 11.28 9.07 6.68
N GLU A 17 11.04 7.76 6.74
CA GLU A 17 12.02 6.82 7.31
C GLU A 17 13.26 6.70 6.40
N ARG A 18 13.11 6.76 5.08
CA ARG A 18 14.26 6.81 4.15
C ARG A 18 15.13 8.04 4.40
N ALA A 19 14.52 9.23 4.50
CA ALA A 19 15.24 10.46 4.79
C ALA A 19 15.95 10.40 6.16
N ARG A 20 15.35 9.76 7.17
CA ARG A 20 15.99 9.52 8.47
C ARG A 20 17.16 8.57 8.37
N ALA A 21 17.06 7.51 7.57
CA ALA A 21 18.17 6.59 7.34
C ALA A 21 19.36 7.29 6.67
N GLU A 22 19.10 8.10 5.63
CA GLU A 22 20.12 8.84 4.88
C GLU A 22 20.83 9.91 5.71
N THR A 23 20.14 10.51 6.68
CA THR A 23 20.67 11.59 7.52
C THR A 23 21.19 11.12 8.88
N SER A 24 20.99 9.84 9.23
CA SER A 24 21.44 9.29 10.50
C SER A 24 22.95 9.12 10.54
N LYS A 25 23.56 9.66 11.60
CA LYS A 25 25.00 9.46 11.91
C LYS A 25 25.25 8.15 12.67
N ASP A 26 24.21 7.57 13.24
CA ASP A 26 24.24 6.26 13.89
C ASP A 26 23.88 5.19 12.87
N GLY A 27 24.82 4.28 12.61
CA GLY A 27 24.65 3.19 11.66
C GLY A 27 23.55 2.19 12.05
N ALA A 28 23.37 1.93 13.35
CA ALA A 28 22.29 1.04 13.80
C ALA A 28 20.92 1.69 13.60
N ALA A 29 20.81 2.99 13.90
CA ALA A 29 19.59 3.75 13.62
C ALA A 29 19.31 3.84 12.11
N ALA A 30 20.34 4.03 11.28
CA ALA A 30 20.19 4.06 9.83
C ALA A 30 19.63 2.74 9.27
N ILE A 31 20.12 1.60 9.77
CA ILE A 31 19.62 0.26 9.41
C ILE A 31 18.16 0.09 9.84
N ALA A 32 17.82 0.50 11.07
CA ALA A 32 16.44 0.41 11.57
C ALA A 32 15.47 1.24 10.71
N HIS A 33 15.83 2.49 10.41
CA HIS A 33 15.02 3.38 9.57
C HIS A 33 14.90 2.86 8.12
N SER A 34 15.99 2.33 7.55
CA SER A 34 15.96 1.69 6.23
C SER A 34 15.02 0.47 6.19
N THR A 35 15.09 -0.37 7.22
CA THR A 35 14.19 -1.53 7.38
C THR A 35 12.73 -1.09 7.49
N MET A 36 12.45 -0.05 8.27
CA MET A 36 11.11 0.52 8.39
C MET A 36 10.61 1.13 7.08
N SER A 37 11.47 1.82 6.31
CA SER A 37 11.11 2.34 4.99
C SER A 37 10.63 1.22 4.07
N ALA A 38 11.39 0.12 4.00
CA ALA A 38 11.05 -1.03 3.16
C ALA A 38 9.71 -1.69 3.57
N GLU A 39 9.45 -1.81 4.88
CA GLU A 39 8.17 -2.34 5.38
C GLU A 39 6.99 -1.44 5.03
N TYR A 40 7.14 -0.12 5.13
CA TYR A 40 6.08 0.81 4.72
C TYR A 40 5.86 0.78 3.21
N GLU A 41 6.89 0.65 2.38
CA GLU A 41 6.74 0.46 0.93
C GLU A 41 5.95 -0.82 0.61
N ARG A 42 6.25 -1.93 1.31
CA ARG A 42 5.52 -3.18 1.16
C ARG A 42 4.02 -2.99 1.46
N ARG A 43 3.70 -2.36 2.59
CA ARG A 43 2.30 -2.09 2.99
C ARG A 43 1.58 -1.14 2.04
N ALA A 44 2.28 -0.16 1.47
CA ALA A 44 1.71 0.72 0.45
C ALA A 44 1.28 -0.08 -0.80
N ARG A 45 2.09 -1.05 -1.24
CA ARG A 45 1.75 -1.95 -2.37
C ARG A 45 0.58 -2.87 -2.03
N GLU A 46 0.53 -3.39 -0.81
CA GLU A 46 -0.59 -4.23 -0.34
C GLU A 46 -1.91 -3.44 -0.31
N ALA A 47 -1.90 -2.21 0.20
CA ALA A 47 -3.08 -1.34 0.23
C ALA A 47 -3.55 -0.94 -1.20
N ASP A 48 -2.61 -0.70 -2.12
CA ASP A 48 -2.91 -0.44 -3.54
C ASP A 48 -3.54 -1.68 -4.22
N ALA A 49 -3.01 -2.87 -3.92
CA ALA A 49 -3.55 -4.13 -4.44
C ALA A 49 -4.96 -4.43 -3.88
N GLU A 50 -5.18 -4.23 -2.58
CA GLU A 50 -6.48 -4.44 -1.94
C GLU A 50 -7.56 -3.52 -2.52
N THR A 51 -7.20 -2.26 -2.80
CA THR A 51 -8.11 -1.30 -3.45
C THR A 51 -8.49 -1.73 -4.87
N ARG A 52 -7.56 -2.37 -5.62
CA ARG A 52 -7.85 -2.88 -6.96
C ARG A 52 -8.81 -4.07 -6.97
N PHE A 53 -8.78 -4.94 -5.96
CA PHE A 53 -9.70 -6.07 -5.87
C PHE A 53 -11.13 -5.66 -5.50
N ASP A 54 -11.30 -4.65 -4.64
CA ASP A 54 -12.62 -4.10 -4.31
C ASP A 54 -13.31 -3.38 -5.48
N ALA A 55 -12.54 -2.88 -6.44
CA ALA A 55 -13.05 -2.12 -7.58
C ALA A 55 -13.60 -3.01 -8.72
N VAL A 56 -13.52 -4.34 -8.60
CA VAL A 56 -14.13 -5.26 -9.56
C VAL A 56 -15.60 -5.46 -9.14
N PRO A 57 -16.59 -4.92 -9.87
CA PRO A 57 -17.97 -5.31 -9.63
C PRO A 57 -18.08 -6.81 -9.89
N TRP A 58 -18.59 -7.55 -8.89
CA TRP A 58 -18.97 -8.94 -9.08
C TRP A 58 -20.06 -9.01 -10.15
N SER A 59 -19.67 -9.25 -11.40
CA SER A 59 -20.60 -9.67 -12.44
C SER A 59 -21.03 -11.09 -12.10
N ALA A 60 -22.18 -11.22 -11.44
CA ALA A 60 -22.81 -12.51 -11.22
C ALA A 60 -22.99 -13.22 -12.58
N PRO A 61 -22.53 -14.47 -12.74
CA PRO A 61 -22.78 -15.20 -13.97
C PRO A 61 -24.27 -15.58 -14.04
N GLY A 62 -24.96 -15.05 -15.05
CA GLY A 62 -26.19 -15.64 -15.57
C GLY A 62 -27.50 -14.95 -15.19
N GLN A 63 -27.89 -13.95 -15.97
CA GLN A 63 -29.29 -13.84 -16.39
C GLN A 63 -29.34 -14.09 -17.90
N ALA A 64 -29.40 -15.36 -18.28
CA ALA A 64 -29.89 -15.73 -19.59
C ALA A 64 -31.38 -15.38 -19.61
N GLN A 65 -31.73 -14.23 -20.20
CA GLN A 65 -33.11 -13.94 -20.54
C GLN A 65 -33.50 -14.83 -21.71
N SER A 66 -34.32 -15.85 -21.44
CA SER A 66 -35.02 -16.61 -22.46
C SER A 66 -35.95 -15.67 -23.22
N LEU A 67 -35.65 -15.45 -24.50
CA LEU A 67 -36.59 -14.88 -25.46
C LEU A 67 -37.62 -15.97 -25.80
N HIS A 68 -38.86 -15.75 -25.38
CA HIS A 68 -40.05 -16.42 -25.91
C HIS A 68 -40.91 -15.40 -26.63
#